data_AF-A0A969JYC0-F1
#
_entry.id   AF-A0A969JYC0-F1
#
_cell.length_a   1.000
_cell.length_b   1.000
_cell.length_c   1.000
_cell.angle_alpha   90.00
_cell.angle_beta   90.00
_cell.angle_gamma   90.00
#
_symmetry.space_group_name_H-M   'P 1'
#
loop_
_entity.id
_entity.type
_entity.pdbx_description
1 polymer ?
#
loop_
_entity_poly.entity_id
_entity_poly.type
_entity_poly.pdbx_seq_one_letter_code
_entity_poly.pdbx_strand_id
1 'polypeptide(L)'
;MTQLNQQPEHELSEQAIRANRAYRLLLVIGILIGLASSIISIRLLIERNFRDVIEPGLGVVAALIILVGAFLAKKGHVTLAITLAAVALFGLDLFLIYRLSNIGLPLTIALTLIIVLISSQTLPSQTVVWGVVLTFLTGAVLIILDMFWPFARGSVASQDLRIINITAVVLVGITLFIAIRQFPTYTLRTKLMTAAVSLVILTVLLTTVVVNDITRRNLTEQLNDQFQTVGVAQAAAVSELLGREVSVLQAFSLDSTLPSLIRGSELQYAGSEEEIWESINQVNANWIAAPAEGNGLTNRYRNNVTASILQNFQVSFPEHTDMLVTNQYGALVGMSDQSPLFDYRNEAWWQAAYNKAEGAIYIGLPEQNPDTGTVGIPIAVPVYSGVEFAGVLRATLQLSQLRELLAETGDFGESIQREMVFGNLVLHDEDEHGAAELHLQPLDVDSDTLLALQNGQSANLVDTIEGVRSLINLSPVSTFGHIPAVDVLDWSIIIYQPEQEALAVVEAQQQVSILLALAAIAIGSALAAYFAQLLTGPINRLTDTAVLISAGDLNRQAPVETQDEIGILAQTFNTMTGQLRTFIGSLEKSCGGSHPGVGY
;
A
#
# COMPACT_ATOMS: atom_id res chain seq x y z
N MET A 1 57.13 49.59 5.54
CA MET A 1 56.20 49.89 4.43
C MET A 1 55.88 48.65 3.57
N THR A 2 55.95 47.43 4.12
CA THR A 2 55.97 46.18 3.31
C THR A 2 54.79 45.23 3.59
N GLN A 3 53.69 45.73 4.18
CA GLN A 3 52.50 44.92 4.49
C GLN A 3 51.21 45.37 3.80
N LEU A 4 51.22 46.50 3.07
CA LEU A 4 50.02 46.98 2.35
C LEU A 4 49.77 46.31 0.99
N ASN A 5 50.57 45.30 0.61
CA ASN A 5 50.50 44.69 -0.74
C ASN A 5 50.21 43.17 -0.75
N GLN A 6 49.91 42.54 0.39
CA GLN A 6 49.64 41.08 0.48
C GLN A 6 48.14 40.72 0.51
N GLN A 7 47.25 41.69 0.77
CA GLN A 7 45.80 41.48 0.68
C GLN A 7 45.31 40.95 -0.69
N PRO A 8 45.80 41.45 -1.84
CA PRO A 8 45.34 40.95 -3.13
C PRO A 8 45.83 39.54 -3.44
N GLU A 9 47.04 39.14 -3.01
CA GLU A 9 47.56 37.78 -3.28
C GLU A 9 46.82 36.68 -2.50
N HIS A 10 46.44 36.95 -1.25
CA HIS A 10 45.72 35.96 -0.44
C HIS A 10 44.28 35.76 -0.95
N GLU A 11 43.57 36.83 -1.32
CA GLU A 11 42.23 36.74 -1.94
C GLU A 11 42.26 36.05 -3.31
N LEU A 12 43.26 36.33 -4.14
CA LEU A 12 43.45 35.67 -5.44
C LEU A 12 43.72 34.16 -5.27
N SER A 13 44.48 33.76 -4.25
CA SER A 13 44.76 32.35 -3.96
C SER A 13 43.50 31.59 -3.51
N GLU A 14 42.66 32.21 -2.69
CA GLU A 14 41.45 31.58 -2.15
C GLU A 14 40.36 31.45 -3.24
N GLN A 15 40.23 32.47 -4.09
CA GLN A 15 39.37 32.42 -5.27
C GLN A 15 39.80 31.31 -6.24
N ALA A 16 41.11 31.15 -6.49
CA ALA A 16 41.62 30.08 -7.34
C ALA A 16 41.33 28.67 -6.78
N ILE A 17 41.42 28.50 -5.46
CA ILE A 17 41.08 27.23 -4.79
C ILE A 17 39.59 26.92 -4.93
N ARG A 18 38.70 27.90 -4.68
CA ARG A 18 37.24 27.74 -4.84
C ARG A 18 36.85 27.43 -6.29
N ALA A 19 37.48 28.11 -7.25
CA ALA A 19 37.30 27.89 -8.68
C ALA A 19 37.66 26.45 -9.10
N ASN A 20 38.79 25.93 -8.62
CA ASN A 20 39.22 24.56 -8.93
C ASN A 20 38.31 23.50 -8.28
N ARG A 21 37.82 23.73 -7.05
CA ARG A 21 36.81 22.85 -6.41
C ARG A 21 35.50 22.84 -7.19
N ALA A 22 34.99 24.03 -7.55
CA ALA A 22 33.77 24.17 -8.34
C ALA A 22 33.86 23.47 -9.69
N TYR A 23 34.98 23.65 -10.40
CA TYR A 23 35.24 22.96 -11.67
C TYR A 23 35.16 21.43 -11.53
N ARG A 24 35.84 20.85 -10.54
CA ARG A 24 35.88 19.39 -10.36
C ARG A 24 34.50 18.82 -9.99
N LEU A 25 33.78 19.47 -9.08
CA LEU A 25 32.45 19.03 -8.66
C LEU A 25 31.46 19.09 -9.82
N LEU A 26 31.38 20.24 -10.51
CA LEU A 26 30.46 20.40 -11.64
C LEU A 26 30.79 19.43 -12.78
N LEU A 27 32.08 19.16 -13.02
CA LEU A 27 32.48 18.19 -14.04
C LEU A 27 32.03 16.77 -13.70
N VAL A 28 32.21 16.33 -12.45
CA VAL A 28 31.75 15.01 -11.99
C VAL A 28 30.22 14.91 -12.05
N ILE A 29 29.51 15.92 -11.55
CA ILE A 29 28.04 15.94 -11.50
C ILE A 29 27.44 15.97 -12.90
N GLY A 30 27.97 16.80 -13.80
CA GLY A 30 27.55 16.85 -15.19
C GLY A 30 27.73 15.51 -15.91
N ILE A 31 28.87 14.83 -15.68
CA ILE A 31 29.11 13.49 -16.24
C ILE A 31 28.14 12.46 -15.67
N LEU A 32 27.91 12.45 -14.35
CA LEU A 32 27.00 11.49 -13.70
C LEU A 32 25.56 11.66 -14.20
N ILE A 33 25.06 12.90 -14.28
CA ILE A 33 23.71 13.19 -14.79
C ILE A 33 23.62 12.81 -16.27
N GLY A 34 24.62 13.18 -17.07
CA GLY A 34 24.66 12.84 -18.49
C GLY A 34 24.65 11.33 -18.74
N LEU A 35 25.42 10.56 -17.96
CA LEU A 35 25.43 9.09 -18.04
C LEU A 35 24.10 8.49 -17.61
N ALA A 36 23.53 8.93 -16.48
CA ALA A 36 22.23 8.47 -16.00
C ALA A 36 21.12 8.74 -17.03
N SER A 37 21.05 9.97 -17.57
CA SER A 37 20.08 10.34 -18.60
C SER A 37 20.31 9.59 -19.92
N SER A 38 21.55 9.28 -20.28
CA SER A 38 21.86 8.51 -21.49
C SER A 38 21.44 7.04 -21.37
N ILE A 39 21.62 6.41 -20.21
CA ILE A 39 21.18 5.03 -19.96
C ILE A 39 19.66 4.92 -20.09
N ILE A 40 18.93 5.85 -19.48
CA ILE A 40 17.46 5.92 -19.57
C ILE A 40 17.03 6.19 -21.04
N SER A 41 17.71 7.11 -21.74
CA SER A 41 17.46 7.39 -23.17
C SER A 41 17.58 6.14 -24.03
N ILE A 42 18.69 5.41 -23.89
CA ILE A 42 18.99 4.24 -24.73
C ILE A 42 17.95 3.14 -24.52
N ARG A 43 17.53 2.92 -23.26
CA ARG A 43 16.49 1.92 -22.94
C ARG A 43 15.16 2.27 -23.61
N LEU A 44 14.70 3.52 -23.45
CA LEU A 44 13.44 3.99 -24.05
C LEU A 44 13.47 3.96 -25.59
N LEU A 45 14.65 4.18 -26.20
CA LEU A 45 14.83 4.12 -27.65
C LEU A 45 14.75 2.68 -28.20
N ILE A 46 15.17 1.69 -27.40
CA ILE A 46 15.06 0.25 -27.74
C ILE A 46 13.60 -0.20 -27.71
N GLU A 47 12.78 0.36 -26.82
CA GLU A 47 11.34 0.03 -26.65
C GLU A 47 10.40 0.70 -27.68
N ARG A 48 10.96 1.37 -28.71
CA ARG A 48 10.27 1.91 -29.92
C ARG A 48 9.24 3.03 -29.73
N ASN A 49 9.22 3.76 -28.61
CA ASN A 49 8.41 4.98 -28.48
C ASN A 49 9.25 6.25 -28.67
N PHE A 50 9.30 6.77 -29.91
CA PHE A 50 10.06 7.99 -30.21
C PHE A 50 9.52 9.25 -29.50
N ARG A 51 8.24 9.25 -29.09
CA ARG A 51 7.62 10.33 -28.29
C ARG A 51 8.22 10.43 -26.87
N ASP A 52 8.74 9.33 -26.34
CA ASP A 52 9.32 9.25 -24.98
C ASP A 52 10.83 9.59 -24.98
N VAL A 53 11.45 9.76 -26.15
CA VAL A 53 12.88 10.11 -26.31
C VAL A 53 13.16 11.59 -26.01
N ILE A 54 12.16 12.47 -26.07
CA ILE A 54 12.32 13.90 -25.76
C ILE A 54 12.67 14.10 -24.27
N GLU A 55 12.17 13.23 -23.40
CA GLU A 55 12.29 13.37 -21.94
C GLU A 55 13.73 13.18 -21.43
N PRO A 56 14.47 12.12 -21.79
CA PRO A 56 15.83 11.95 -21.33
C PRO A 56 16.84 12.82 -22.12
N GLY A 57 16.46 13.35 -23.29
CA GLY A 57 17.21 14.38 -24.00
C GLY A 57 17.37 15.68 -23.19
N LEU A 58 16.38 16.04 -22.36
CA LEU A 58 16.45 17.20 -21.46
C LEU A 58 17.50 17.00 -20.35
N GLY A 59 17.67 15.77 -19.88
CA GLY A 59 18.74 15.43 -18.93
C GLY A 59 20.13 15.58 -19.53
N VAL A 60 20.31 15.24 -20.80
CA VAL A 60 21.55 15.50 -21.56
C VAL A 60 21.78 17.00 -21.72
N VAL A 61 20.74 17.78 -22.03
CA VAL A 61 20.83 19.25 -22.10
C VAL A 61 21.23 19.83 -20.74
N ALA A 62 20.61 19.40 -19.63
CA ALA A 62 20.99 19.83 -18.30
C ALA A 62 22.45 19.48 -17.96
N ALA A 63 22.91 18.27 -18.32
CA ALA A 63 24.30 17.86 -18.16
C ALA A 63 25.27 18.75 -18.95
N LEU A 64 24.94 19.10 -20.20
CA LEU A 64 25.73 20.02 -21.01
C LEU A 64 25.80 21.42 -20.39
N ILE A 65 24.68 21.93 -19.86
CA ILE A 65 24.62 23.21 -19.16
C ILE A 65 25.53 23.19 -17.92
N ILE A 66 25.51 22.10 -17.15
CA ILE A 66 26.38 21.93 -15.97
C ILE A 66 27.87 21.86 -16.38
N LEU A 67 28.19 21.21 -17.50
CA LEU A 67 29.57 21.17 -18.03
C LEU A 67 30.05 22.54 -18.52
N VAL A 68 29.18 23.35 -19.11
CA VAL A 68 29.47 24.76 -19.43
C VAL A 68 29.71 25.55 -18.14
N GLY A 69 28.91 25.30 -17.09
CA GLY A 69 29.15 25.82 -15.74
C GLY A 69 30.53 25.45 -15.21
N ALA A 70 30.97 24.19 -15.35
CA ALA A 70 32.31 23.77 -14.95
C ALA A 70 33.40 24.60 -15.66
N PHE A 71 33.27 24.81 -16.97
CA PHE A 71 34.21 25.64 -17.73
C PHE A 71 34.24 27.10 -17.26
N LEU A 72 33.09 27.68 -16.90
CA LEU A 72 33.01 29.03 -16.32
C LEU A 72 33.66 29.10 -14.94
N ALA A 73 33.49 28.07 -14.10
CA ALA A 73 34.18 27.96 -12.82
C ALA A 73 35.71 27.92 -13.00
N LYS A 74 36.21 27.21 -14.02
CA LYS A 74 37.64 27.20 -14.38
C LYS A 74 38.16 28.58 -14.79
N LYS A 75 37.30 29.43 -15.37
CA LYS A 75 37.60 30.84 -15.71
C LYS A 75 37.46 31.82 -14.53
N GLY A 76 37.12 31.33 -13.34
CA GLY A 76 36.97 32.16 -12.13
C GLY A 76 35.55 32.68 -11.88
N HIS A 77 34.58 32.43 -12.76
CA HIS A 77 33.18 32.85 -12.59
C HIS A 77 32.37 31.84 -11.77
N VAL A 78 32.79 31.60 -10.52
CA VAL A 78 32.26 30.52 -9.66
C VAL A 78 30.77 30.69 -9.35
N THR A 79 30.34 31.88 -8.92
CA THR A 79 28.93 32.13 -8.58
C THR A 79 28.00 31.88 -9.76
N LEU A 80 28.39 32.36 -10.95
CA LEU A 80 27.60 32.21 -12.17
C LEU A 80 27.56 30.74 -12.64
N ALA A 81 28.65 30.00 -12.46
CA ALA A 81 28.68 28.56 -12.74
C ALA A 81 27.69 27.76 -11.89
N ILE A 82 27.59 28.09 -10.60
CA ILE A 82 26.73 27.37 -9.65
C ILE A 82 25.26 27.73 -9.87
N THR A 83 24.94 29.00 -10.15
CA THR A 83 23.56 29.39 -10.47
C THR A 83 23.08 28.73 -11.75
N LEU A 84 23.93 28.63 -12.78
CA LEU A 84 23.63 27.90 -14.02
C LEU A 84 23.34 26.43 -13.75
N ALA A 85 24.15 25.78 -12.92
CA ALA A 85 23.94 24.39 -12.54
C ALA A 85 22.64 24.20 -11.75
N ALA A 86 22.35 25.08 -10.78
CA ALA A 86 21.11 25.01 -10.00
C ALA A 86 19.86 25.20 -10.87
N VAL A 87 19.88 26.17 -11.79
CA VAL A 87 18.78 26.40 -12.75
C VAL A 87 18.60 25.20 -13.67
N ALA A 88 19.67 24.60 -14.17
CA ALA A 88 19.60 23.40 -15.02
C ALA A 88 18.97 22.21 -14.27
N LEU A 89 19.37 22.02 -13.00
CA LEU A 89 18.87 20.93 -12.16
C LEU A 89 17.39 21.13 -11.79
N PHE A 90 17.01 22.29 -11.28
CA PHE A 90 15.61 22.56 -10.95
C PHE A 90 14.70 22.63 -12.17
N GLY A 91 15.19 23.13 -13.30
CA GLY A 91 14.45 23.13 -14.56
C GLY A 91 14.20 21.71 -15.08
N LEU A 92 15.20 20.83 -14.98
CA LEU A 92 15.04 19.41 -15.29
C LEU A 92 14.00 18.76 -14.36
N ASP A 93 14.10 19.02 -13.05
CA ASP A 93 13.20 18.45 -12.04
C ASP A 93 11.75 18.90 -12.25
N LEU A 94 11.52 20.21 -12.45
CA LEU A 94 10.20 20.77 -12.74
C LEU A 94 9.58 20.16 -14.01
N PHE A 95 10.40 19.97 -15.05
CA PHE A 95 9.94 19.34 -16.29
C PHE A 95 9.54 17.87 -16.08
N LEU A 96 10.34 17.12 -15.32
CA LEU A 96 10.06 15.72 -14.99
C LEU A 96 8.77 15.61 -14.16
N ILE A 97 8.60 16.47 -13.16
CA ILE A 97 7.39 16.56 -12.33
C ILE A 97 6.16 16.91 -13.18
N TYR A 98 6.29 17.82 -14.14
CA TYR A 98 5.18 18.18 -15.04
C TYR A 98 4.68 16.98 -15.87
N ARG A 99 5.58 16.06 -16.23
CA ARG A 99 5.30 14.97 -17.17
C ARG A 99 4.95 13.65 -16.51
N LEU A 100 5.63 13.32 -15.42
CA LEU A 100 5.65 11.98 -14.83
C LEU A 100 5.19 12.04 -13.38
N SER A 101 4.38 11.06 -12.97
CA SER A 101 4.01 10.86 -11.58
C SER A 101 5.01 9.97 -10.85
N ASN A 102 5.04 10.07 -9.51
CA ASN A 102 5.78 9.19 -8.60
C ASN A 102 7.31 9.23 -8.69
N ILE A 103 7.89 10.20 -9.42
CA ILE A 103 9.34 10.38 -9.52
C ILE A 103 9.86 11.66 -8.87
N GLY A 104 9.01 12.65 -8.60
CA GLY A 104 9.46 13.97 -8.16
C GLY A 104 10.12 13.93 -6.79
N LEU A 105 9.48 13.32 -5.79
CA LEU A 105 10.04 13.28 -4.43
C LEU A 105 11.49 12.75 -4.32
N PRO A 106 11.86 11.53 -4.80
CA PRO A 106 13.23 11.04 -4.70
C PRO A 106 14.22 11.88 -5.53
N LEU A 107 13.78 12.39 -6.68
CA LEU A 107 14.63 13.14 -7.61
C LEU A 107 14.90 14.56 -7.08
N THR A 108 13.87 15.24 -6.58
CA THR A 108 13.99 16.55 -5.92
C THR A 108 14.87 16.48 -4.68
N ILE A 109 14.75 15.43 -3.86
CA ILE A 109 15.65 15.24 -2.70
C ILE A 109 17.10 15.11 -3.16
N ALA A 110 17.38 14.24 -4.14
CA ALA A 110 18.72 14.04 -4.65
C ALA A 110 19.31 15.34 -5.23
N LEU A 111 18.57 16.05 -6.08
CA LEU A 111 19.03 17.28 -6.71
C LEU A 111 19.21 18.43 -5.72
N THR A 112 18.30 18.57 -4.75
CA THR A 112 18.44 19.55 -3.65
C THR A 112 19.74 19.32 -2.88
N LEU A 113 20.03 18.06 -2.52
CA LEU A 113 21.26 17.72 -1.79
C LEU A 113 22.53 17.98 -2.61
N ILE A 114 22.50 17.72 -3.92
CA ILE A 114 23.60 18.05 -4.83
C ILE A 114 23.84 19.56 -4.86
N ILE A 115 22.80 20.36 -5.01
CA ILE A 115 22.93 21.83 -5.06
C ILE A 115 23.42 22.37 -3.72
N VAL A 116 22.96 21.82 -2.60
CA VAL A 116 23.47 22.16 -1.26
C VAL A 116 24.96 21.80 -1.12
N LEU A 117 25.38 20.63 -1.61
CA LEU A 117 26.78 20.21 -1.60
C LEU A 117 27.65 21.16 -2.45
N ILE A 118 27.25 21.44 -3.69
CA ILE A 118 27.98 22.35 -4.56
C ILE A 118 28.08 23.72 -3.88
N SER A 119 26.94 24.28 -3.48
CA SER A 119 26.84 25.62 -2.90
C SER A 119 27.71 25.77 -1.66
N SER A 120 27.65 24.81 -0.73
CA SER A 120 28.41 24.84 0.52
C SER A 120 29.93 24.76 0.34
N GLN A 121 30.41 24.18 -0.76
CA GLN A 121 31.85 24.00 -1.02
C GLN A 121 32.47 25.09 -1.88
N THR A 122 31.65 25.87 -2.58
CA THR A 122 32.12 26.73 -3.68
C THR A 122 31.73 28.20 -3.50
N LEU A 123 30.63 28.50 -2.81
CA LEU A 123 30.20 29.87 -2.55
C LEU A 123 30.90 30.49 -1.32
N PRO A 124 31.02 31.82 -1.27
CA PRO A 124 31.45 32.55 -0.08
C PRO A 124 30.49 32.34 1.11
N SER A 125 31.01 32.34 2.33
CA SER A 125 30.25 32.06 3.57
C SER A 125 29.00 32.94 3.75
N GLN A 126 29.00 34.17 3.25
CA GLN A 126 27.83 35.07 3.31
C GLN A 126 26.70 34.63 2.36
N THR A 127 27.05 34.13 1.17
CA THR A 127 26.11 33.74 0.11
C THR A 127 25.63 32.31 0.24
N VAL A 128 26.45 31.42 0.83
CA VAL A 128 26.11 30.00 1.05
C VAL A 128 24.79 29.84 1.78
N VAL A 129 24.55 30.63 2.83
CA VAL A 129 23.34 30.48 3.67
C VAL A 129 22.08 30.75 2.88
N TRP A 130 22.04 31.89 2.16
CA TRP A 130 20.90 32.21 1.30
C TRP A 130 20.74 31.22 0.15
N GLY A 131 21.85 30.73 -0.43
CA GLY A 131 21.80 29.71 -1.48
C GLY A 131 21.20 28.39 -1.00
N VAL A 132 21.60 27.92 0.19
CA VAL A 132 21.07 26.70 0.80
C VAL A 132 19.58 26.85 1.12
N VAL A 133 19.19 27.96 1.76
CA VAL A 133 17.78 28.23 2.10
C VAL A 133 16.91 28.28 0.84
N LEU A 134 17.34 28.99 -0.20
CA LEU A 134 16.61 29.07 -1.47
C LEU A 134 16.46 27.69 -2.11
N THR A 135 17.51 26.87 -2.07
CA THR A 135 17.50 25.51 -2.62
C THR A 135 16.46 24.64 -1.91
N PHE A 136 16.40 24.67 -0.57
CA PHE A 136 15.39 23.94 0.18
C PHE A 136 13.96 24.45 -0.08
N LEU A 137 13.76 25.77 -0.20
CA LEU A 137 12.45 26.33 -0.54
C LEU A 137 11.99 25.91 -1.94
N THR A 138 12.89 25.97 -2.94
CA THR A 138 12.58 25.51 -4.30
C THR A 138 12.30 24.02 -4.33
N GLY A 139 13.11 23.19 -3.65
CA GLY A 139 12.87 21.76 -3.53
C GLY A 139 11.53 21.44 -2.85
N ALA A 140 11.18 22.15 -1.77
CA ALA A 140 9.88 21.98 -1.13
C ALA A 140 8.71 22.34 -2.07
N VAL A 141 8.82 23.44 -2.82
CA VAL A 141 7.80 23.81 -3.82
C VAL A 141 7.66 22.73 -4.90
N LEU A 142 8.77 22.15 -5.36
CA LEU A 142 8.74 21.08 -6.36
C LEU A 142 8.09 19.80 -5.82
N ILE A 143 8.38 19.41 -4.58
CA ILE A 143 7.71 18.27 -3.95
C ILE A 143 6.21 18.53 -3.79
N ILE A 144 5.82 19.75 -3.42
CA ILE A 144 4.39 20.15 -3.34
C ILE A 144 3.74 20.08 -4.71
N LEU A 145 4.40 20.60 -5.75
CA LEU A 145 3.89 20.54 -7.13
C LEU A 145 3.77 19.08 -7.62
N ASP A 146 4.72 18.21 -7.27
CA ASP A 146 4.66 16.79 -7.60
C ASP A 146 3.48 16.09 -6.92
N MET A 147 3.20 16.46 -5.68
CA MET A 147 2.17 15.80 -4.88
C MET A 147 0.74 16.29 -5.19
N PHE A 148 0.59 17.58 -5.52
CA PHE A 148 -0.71 18.22 -5.75
C PHE A 148 -0.96 18.61 -7.21
N TRP A 149 -0.25 18.00 -8.16
CA TRP A 149 -0.48 18.28 -9.56
C TRP A 149 -1.90 17.88 -9.98
N PRO A 150 -2.76 18.80 -10.46
CA PRO A 150 -4.18 18.53 -10.65
C PRO A 150 -4.52 17.74 -11.93
N PHE A 151 -3.53 17.49 -12.80
CA PHE A 151 -3.73 16.83 -14.09
C PHE A 151 -3.11 15.44 -14.12
N ALA A 152 -3.72 14.52 -14.86
CA ALA A 152 -3.15 13.21 -15.10
C ALA A 152 -1.78 13.33 -15.78
N ARG A 153 -0.79 12.60 -15.26
CA ARG A 153 0.59 12.54 -15.74
C ARG A 153 0.91 11.13 -16.22
N GLY A 154 1.96 10.99 -17.04
CA GLY A 154 2.43 9.66 -17.45
C GLY A 154 2.89 8.86 -16.23
N SER A 155 2.44 7.61 -16.11
CA SER A 155 2.97 6.70 -15.10
C SER A 155 4.22 6.02 -15.64
N VAL A 156 5.24 5.93 -14.79
CA VAL A 156 6.49 5.22 -15.11
C VAL A 156 6.29 3.74 -14.80
N ALA A 157 6.75 2.86 -15.68
CA ALA A 157 6.69 1.42 -15.44
C ALA A 157 7.39 1.05 -14.13
N SER A 158 6.86 0.08 -13.39
CA SER A 158 7.35 -0.30 -12.05
C SER A 158 8.84 -0.65 -12.01
N GLN A 159 9.37 -1.23 -13.10
CA GLN A 159 10.79 -1.53 -13.25
C GLN A 159 11.66 -0.27 -13.40
N ASP A 160 11.20 0.73 -14.14
CA ASP A 160 11.93 2.00 -14.32
C ASP A 160 11.92 2.85 -13.06
N LEU A 161 10.80 2.85 -12.32
CA LEU A 161 10.72 3.49 -11.00
C LEU A 161 11.78 2.94 -10.02
N ARG A 162 12.01 1.62 -10.02
CA ARG A 162 13.06 1.01 -9.19
C ARG A 162 14.45 1.53 -9.56
N ILE A 163 14.76 1.66 -10.86
CA ILE A 163 16.05 2.17 -11.32
C ILE A 163 16.24 3.63 -10.92
N ILE A 164 15.21 4.47 -11.09
CA ILE A 164 15.24 5.88 -10.71
C ILE A 164 15.49 6.02 -9.19
N ASN A 165 14.77 5.24 -8.37
CA ASN A 165 14.93 5.26 -6.92
C ASN A 165 16.33 4.82 -6.47
N ILE A 166 16.86 3.73 -7.05
CA ILE A 166 18.22 3.27 -6.76
C ILE A 166 19.23 4.35 -7.16
N THR A 167 19.07 4.97 -8.33
CA THR A 167 19.95 6.03 -8.82
C THR A 167 19.94 7.23 -7.89
N ALA A 168 18.76 7.66 -7.43
CA ALA A 168 18.61 8.74 -6.45
C ALA A 168 19.30 8.41 -5.13
N VAL A 169 19.10 7.20 -4.59
CA VAL A 169 19.75 6.75 -3.34
C VAL A 169 21.28 6.73 -3.47
N VAL A 170 21.80 6.23 -4.59
CA VAL A 170 23.25 6.22 -4.87
C VAL A 170 23.81 7.64 -4.93
N LEU A 171 23.11 8.55 -5.63
CA LEU A 171 23.48 9.96 -5.70
C LEU A 171 23.51 10.60 -4.31
N VAL A 172 22.46 10.39 -3.51
CA VAL A 172 22.39 10.84 -2.11
C VAL A 172 23.57 10.31 -1.30
N GLY A 173 23.87 9.01 -1.40
CA GLY A 173 25.00 8.37 -0.73
C GLY A 173 26.35 8.96 -1.13
N ILE A 174 26.56 9.25 -2.41
CA ILE A 174 27.77 9.92 -2.91
C ILE A 174 27.86 11.34 -2.35
N THR A 175 26.79 12.12 -2.38
CA THR A 175 26.77 13.48 -1.80
C THR A 175 27.11 13.47 -0.31
N LEU A 176 26.52 12.54 0.46
CA LEU A 176 26.80 12.37 1.89
C LEU A 176 28.26 11.97 2.13
N PHE A 177 28.78 11.01 1.36
CA PHE A 177 30.17 10.59 1.47
C PHE A 177 31.15 11.74 1.23
N ILE A 178 30.90 12.55 0.18
CA ILE A 178 31.72 13.73 -0.12
C ILE A 178 31.60 14.77 1.00
N ALA A 179 30.39 15.02 1.51
CA ALA A 179 30.16 15.97 2.60
C ALA A 179 30.91 15.56 3.88
N ILE A 180 30.84 14.28 4.26
CA ILE A 180 31.52 13.72 5.45
C ILE A 180 33.04 13.83 5.29
N ARG A 181 33.58 13.43 4.13
CA ARG A 181 35.03 13.45 3.88
C ARG A 181 35.61 14.86 3.94
N GLN A 182 34.85 15.86 3.51
CA GLN A 182 35.29 17.26 3.49
C GLN A 182 34.98 18.02 4.78
N PHE A 183 34.16 17.46 5.67
CA PHE A 183 33.75 18.07 6.93
C PHE A 183 34.90 18.70 7.74
N PRO A 184 36.11 18.10 7.84
CA PRO A 184 37.22 18.70 8.58
C PRO A 184 37.66 20.08 8.05
N THR A 185 37.50 20.32 6.74
CA THR A 185 37.95 21.52 6.03
C THR A 185 36.94 22.69 6.07
N TYR A 186 35.75 22.46 6.61
CA TYR A 186 34.70 23.46 6.68
C TYR A 186 34.98 24.51 7.78
N THR A 187 34.54 25.75 7.55
CA THR A 187 34.53 26.80 8.58
C THR A 187 33.65 26.36 9.77
N LEU A 188 33.90 26.92 10.96
CA LEU A 188 33.10 26.59 12.15
C LEU A 188 31.59 26.79 11.90
N ARG A 189 31.22 27.89 11.22
CA ARG A 189 29.82 28.18 10.87
C ARG A 189 29.22 27.10 9.98
N THR A 190 29.95 26.70 8.93
CA THR A 190 29.49 25.66 8.00
C THR A 190 29.42 24.30 8.69
N LYS A 191 30.35 23.97 9.59
CA LYS A 191 30.29 22.73 10.39
C LYS A 191 29.05 22.69 11.27
N LEU A 192 28.78 23.75 12.02
CA LEU A 192 27.60 23.82 12.89
C LEU A 192 26.31 23.76 12.09
N MET A 193 26.21 24.53 11.00
CA MET A 193 25.03 24.53 10.14
C MET A 193 24.78 23.16 9.48
N THR A 194 25.81 22.56 8.88
CA THR A 194 25.66 21.25 8.21
C THR A 194 25.34 20.14 9.22
N ALA A 195 25.95 20.15 10.40
CA ALA A 195 25.63 19.19 11.46
C ALA A 195 24.19 19.34 11.94
N ALA A 196 23.74 20.57 12.24
CA ALA A 196 22.38 20.83 12.72
C ALA A 196 21.31 20.50 11.66
N VAL A 197 21.51 20.94 10.41
CA VAL A 197 20.58 20.62 9.31
C VAL A 197 20.53 19.12 9.03
N SER A 198 21.68 18.44 9.03
CA SER A 198 21.71 16.97 8.84
C SER A 198 21.00 16.24 9.96
N LEU A 199 21.14 16.71 11.20
CA LEU A 199 20.43 16.15 12.34
C LEU A 199 18.92 16.36 12.20
N VAL A 200 18.46 17.56 11.82
CA VAL A 200 17.03 17.86 11.58
C VAL A 200 16.46 16.98 10.47
N ILE A 201 17.18 16.85 9.35
CA ILE A 201 16.72 16.01 8.23
C ILE A 201 16.64 14.54 8.67
N LEU A 202 17.66 14.05 9.37
CA LEU A 202 17.69 12.67 9.85
C LEU A 202 16.56 12.38 10.84
N THR A 203 16.31 13.29 11.79
CA THR A 203 15.25 13.11 12.78
C THR A 203 13.87 13.17 12.14
N VAL A 204 13.64 14.12 11.23
CA VAL A 204 12.37 14.25 10.50
C VAL A 204 12.14 13.02 9.62
N LEU A 205 13.15 12.59 8.85
CA LEU A 205 13.05 11.41 8.00
C LEU A 205 12.75 10.14 8.82
N LEU A 206 13.49 9.91 9.89
CA LEU A 206 13.27 8.76 10.78
C LEU A 206 11.86 8.79 11.38
N THR A 207 11.43 9.95 11.87
CA THR A 207 10.09 10.13 12.43
C THR A 207 9.01 9.86 11.38
N THR A 208 9.13 10.42 10.17
CA THR A 208 8.17 10.19 9.08
C THR A 208 8.11 8.72 8.70
N VAL A 209 9.25 8.03 8.58
CA VAL A 209 9.29 6.59 8.25
C VAL A 209 8.64 5.75 9.35
N VAL A 210 8.97 6.01 10.62
CA VAL A 210 8.41 5.29 11.76
C VAL A 210 6.91 5.53 11.89
N VAL A 211 6.45 6.78 11.76
CA VAL A 211 5.02 7.11 11.80
C VAL A 211 4.28 6.43 10.65
N ASN A 212 4.83 6.46 9.43
CA ASN A 212 4.21 5.80 8.28
C ASN A 212 4.10 4.28 8.45
N ASP A 213 5.15 3.64 8.98
CA ASP A 213 5.15 2.20 9.28
C ASP A 213 4.14 1.85 10.38
N ILE A 214 4.09 2.62 11.46
CA ILE A 214 3.10 2.46 12.54
C ILE A 214 1.67 2.65 12.00
N THR A 215 1.40 3.72 11.26
CA THR A 215 0.08 4.01 10.70
C THR A 215 -0.37 2.91 9.75
N ARG A 216 0.51 2.43 8.86
CA ARG A 216 0.18 1.34 7.93
C ARG A 216 -0.12 0.04 8.68
N ARG A 217 0.68 -0.32 9.68
CA ARG A 217 0.44 -1.51 10.51
C ARG A 217 -0.88 -1.41 11.26
N ASN A 218 -1.11 -0.30 11.96
CA ASN A 218 -2.34 -0.08 12.72
C ASN A 218 -3.58 -0.13 11.83
N LEU A 219 -3.54 0.47 10.63
CA LEU A 219 -4.67 0.43 9.70
C LEU A 219 -4.88 -0.98 9.14
N THR A 220 -3.81 -1.70 8.82
CA THR A 220 -3.92 -3.10 8.36
C THR A 220 -4.47 -4.00 9.47
N GLU A 221 -4.02 -3.83 10.71
CA GLU A 221 -4.53 -4.55 11.89
C GLU A 221 -6.00 -4.20 12.15
N GLN A 222 -6.38 -2.92 12.12
CA GLN A 222 -7.77 -2.50 12.28
C GLN A 222 -8.69 -3.05 11.18
N LEU A 223 -8.23 -3.02 9.93
CA LEU A 223 -8.99 -3.61 8.82
C LEU A 223 -9.12 -5.12 8.97
N ASN A 224 -8.06 -5.82 9.37
CA ASN A 224 -8.11 -7.25 9.64
C ASN A 224 -9.09 -7.59 10.78
N ASP A 225 -9.06 -6.85 11.88
CA ASP A 225 -10.00 -7.04 13.01
C ASP A 225 -11.44 -6.78 12.57
N GLN A 226 -11.66 -5.74 11.75
CA GLN A 226 -12.96 -5.41 11.19
C GLN A 226 -13.45 -6.52 10.25
N PHE A 227 -12.61 -6.99 9.34
CA PHE A 227 -12.95 -8.08 8.42
C PHE A 227 -13.26 -9.35 9.18
N GLN A 228 -12.46 -9.72 10.18
CA GLN A 228 -12.72 -10.90 11.01
C GLN A 228 -14.05 -10.78 11.76
N THR A 229 -14.34 -9.61 12.32
CA THR A 229 -15.61 -9.37 13.05
C THR A 229 -16.82 -9.49 12.13
N VAL A 230 -16.75 -8.88 10.94
CA VAL A 230 -17.83 -8.95 9.94
C VAL A 230 -17.96 -10.36 9.38
N GLY A 231 -16.84 -11.00 9.03
CA GLY A 231 -16.80 -12.34 8.45
C GLY A 231 -17.38 -13.38 9.39
N VAL A 232 -17.00 -13.38 10.67
CA VAL A 232 -17.57 -14.29 11.67
C VAL A 232 -19.05 -14.02 11.90
N ALA A 233 -19.48 -12.76 11.95
CA ALA A 233 -20.89 -12.42 12.11
C ALA A 233 -21.75 -12.88 10.92
N GLN A 234 -21.26 -12.69 9.68
CA GLN A 234 -21.95 -13.14 8.48
C GLN A 234 -21.96 -14.66 8.36
N ALA A 235 -20.83 -15.32 8.64
CA ALA A 235 -20.74 -16.78 8.66
C ALA A 235 -21.71 -17.39 9.68
N ALA A 236 -21.82 -16.78 10.88
CA ALA A 236 -22.81 -17.19 11.88
C ALA A 236 -24.25 -16.97 11.41
N ALA A 237 -24.54 -15.86 10.74
CA ALA A 237 -25.87 -15.59 10.22
C ALA A 237 -26.28 -16.56 9.09
N VAL A 238 -25.35 -16.91 8.20
CA VAL A 238 -25.54 -17.95 7.18
C VAL A 238 -25.80 -19.29 7.84
N SER A 239 -25.01 -19.66 8.84
CA SER A 239 -25.22 -20.90 9.58
C SER A 239 -26.59 -20.95 10.28
N GLU A 240 -27.04 -19.84 10.87
CA GLU A 240 -28.35 -19.75 11.52
C GLU A 240 -29.49 -19.87 10.51
N LEU A 241 -29.36 -19.21 9.35
CA LEU A 241 -30.32 -19.33 8.26
C LEU A 241 -30.44 -20.79 7.81
N LEU A 242 -29.33 -21.45 7.46
CA LEU A 242 -29.34 -22.85 7.04
C LEU A 242 -29.93 -23.76 8.12
N GLY A 243 -29.59 -23.52 9.38
CA GLY A 243 -30.12 -24.29 10.49
C GLY A 243 -31.63 -24.13 10.68
N ARG A 244 -32.13 -22.90 10.51
CA ARG A 244 -33.56 -22.61 10.53
C ARG A 244 -34.28 -23.32 9.39
N GLU A 245 -33.79 -23.22 8.16
CA GLU A 245 -34.43 -23.83 6.99
C GLU A 245 -34.44 -25.36 7.07
N VAL A 246 -33.36 -25.97 7.55
CA VAL A 246 -33.32 -27.41 7.87
C VAL A 246 -34.37 -27.77 8.92
N SER A 247 -34.50 -26.97 9.98
CA SER A 247 -35.47 -27.22 11.05
C SER A 247 -36.92 -27.14 10.56
N VAL A 248 -37.22 -26.22 9.63
CA VAL A 248 -38.54 -26.11 8.99
C VAL A 248 -38.85 -27.38 8.18
N LEU A 249 -37.92 -27.85 7.35
CA LEU A 249 -38.11 -29.08 6.57
C LEU A 249 -38.23 -30.32 7.44
N GLN A 250 -37.45 -30.40 8.52
CA GLN A 250 -37.59 -31.46 9.53
C GLN A 250 -38.96 -31.43 10.19
N ALA A 251 -39.43 -30.27 10.63
CA ALA A 251 -40.77 -30.13 11.22
C ALA A 251 -41.87 -30.57 10.23
N PHE A 252 -41.73 -30.23 8.96
CA PHE A 252 -42.65 -30.66 7.90
C PHE A 252 -42.61 -32.18 7.67
N SER A 253 -41.42 -32.81 7.72
CA SER A 253 -41.27 -34.26 7.59
C SER A 253 -41.96 -35.07 8.69
N LEU A 254 -42.21 -34.44 9.85
CA LEU A 254 -42.87 -35.06 11.00
C LEU A 254 -44.41 -35.01 10.90
N ASP A 255 -44.99 -34.30 9.92
CA ASP A 255 -46.43 -34.37 9.67
C ASP A 255 -46.82 -35.78 9.26
N SER A 256 -47.61 -36.45 10.10
CA SER A 256 -48.07 -37.83 9.90
C SER A 256 -48.68 -38.14 8.53
N THR A 257 -49.19 -37.13 7.83
CA THR A 257 -49.75 -37.26 6.49
C THR A 257 -48.69 -37.71 5.49
N LEU A 258 -47.49 -37.11 5.54
CA LEU A 258 -46.45 -37.34 4.54
C LEU A 258 -45.86 -38.77 4.61
N PRO A 259 -45.43 -39.30 5.77
CA PRO A 259 -45.01 -40.70 5.90
C PRO A 259 -46.10 -41.69 5.48
N SER A 260 -47.38 -41.40 5.76
CA SER A 260 -48.48 -42.29 5.38
C SER A 260 -48.66 -42.42 3.87
N LEU A 261 -48.50 -41.30 3.14
CA LEU A 261 -48.56 -41.27 1.68
C LEU A 261 -47.35 -41.96 1.05
N ILE A 262 -46.16 -41.78 1.63
CA ILE A 262 -44.94 -42.48 1.20
C ILE A 262 -45.11 -43.99 1.35
N ARG A 263 -45.57 -44.48 2.51
CA ARG A 263 -45.85 -45.91 2.73
C ARG A 263 -46.92 -46.45 1.78
N GLY A 264 -47.97 -45.66 1.51
CA GLY A 264 -48.99 -46.04 0.53
C GLY A 264 -48.42 -46.26 -0.88
N SER A 265 -47.39 -45.49 -1.26
CA SER A 265 -46.70 -45.66 -2.55
C SER A 265 -45.92 -46.98 -2.65
N GLU A 266 -45.46 -47.54 -1.51
CA GLU A 266 -44.66 -48.77 -1.49
C GLU A 266 -45.50 -50.00 -1.87
N LEU A 267 -46.81 -49.97 -1.63
CA LEU A 267 -47.73 -51.07 -1.91
C LEU A 267 -47.85 -51.43 -3.40
N GLN A 268 -47.40 -50.56 -4.29
CA GLN A 268 -47.38 -50.82 -5.73
C GLN A 268 -46.20 -51.69 -6.16
N TYR A 269 -45.21 -51.87 -5.28
CA TYR A 269 -44.03 -52.69 -5.52
C TYR A 269 -44.18 -54.01 -4.75
N ALA A 270 -43.93 -55.13 -5.43
CA ALA A 270 -44.00 -56.46 -4.84
C ALA A 270 -42.87 -57.32 -5.39
N GLY A 271 -42.35 -58.24 -4.58
CA GLY A 271 -41.25 -59.12 -4.94
C GLY A 271 -39.98 -58.86 -4.14
N SER A 272 -38.89 -59.44 -4.61
CA SER A 272 -37.54 -59.20 -4.12
C SER A 272 -37.07 -57.77 -4.44
N GLU A 273 -36.08 -57.29 -3.71
CA GLU A 273 -35.50 -55.95 -3.90
C GLU A 273 -35.02 -55.72 -5.34
N GLU A 274 -34.47 -56.75 -5.99
CA GLU A 274 -34.04 -56.70 -7.39
C GLU A 274 -35.21 -56.53 -8.37
N GLU A 275 -36.34 -57.22 -8.14
CA GLU A 275 -37.57 -57.07 -8.93
C GLU A 275 -38.19 -55.67 -8.75
N ILE A 276 -38.15 -55.12 -7.52
CA ILE A 276 -38.59 -53.75 -7.23
C ILE A 276 -37.73 -52.75 -8.01
N TRP A 277 -36.41 -52.93 -8.00
CA TRP A 277 -35.48 -52.07 -8.69
C TRP A 277 -35.62 -52.13 -10.21
N GLU A 278 -35.87 -53.31 -10.77
CA GLU A 278 -36.15 -53.46 -12.21
C GLU A 278 -37.43 -52.71 -12.60
N SER A 279 -38.48 -52.80 -11.78
CA SER A 279 -39.73 -52.05 -11.97
C SER A 279 -39.50 -50.53 -11.95
N ILE A 280 -38.75 -50.04 -10.95
CA ILE A 280 -38.42 -48.61 -10.83
C ILE A 280 -37.59 -48.14 -12.05
N ASN A 281 -36.59 -48.91 -12.46
CA ASN A 281 -35.75 -48.59 -13.63
C ASN A 281 -36.58 -48.52 -14.92
N GLN A 282 -37.56 -49.41 -15.08
CA GLN A 282 -38.44 -49.39 -16.24
C GLN A 282 -39.33 -48.13 -16.26
N VAL A 283 -39.87 -47.73 -15.11
CA VAL A 283 -40.64 -46.48 -15.00
C VAL A 283 -39.75 -45.26 -15.25
N ASN A 284 -38.52 -45.26 -14.73
CA ASN A 284 -37.56 -44.18 -14.95
C ASN A 284 -37.16 -44.04 -16.43
N ALA A 285 -36.95 -45.14 -17.15
CA ALA A 285 -36.69 -45.10 -18.60
C ALA A 285 -37.86 -44.47 -19.37
N ASN A 286 -39.10 -44.80 -18.98
CA ASN A 286 -40.29 -44.19 -19.56
C ASN A 286 -40.47 -42.72 -19.16
N TRP A 287 -40.03 -42.33 -17.97
CA TRP A 287 -40.03 -40.96 -17.48
C TRP A 287 -39.10 -40.07 -18.31
N ILE A 288 -37.85 -40.52 -18.52
CA ILE A 288 -36.86 -39.79 -19.30
C ILE A 288 -37.27 -39.68 -20.78
N ALA A 289 -37.94 -40.72 -21.32
CA ALA A 289 -38.44 -40.72 -22.69
C ALA A 289 -39.74 -39.91 -22.89
N ALA A 290 -40.38 -39.46 -21.82
CA ALA A 290 -41.62 -38.69 -21.87
C ALA A 290 -41.35 -37.20 -22.13
N PRO A 291 -42.07 -36.54 -23.05
CA PRO A 291 -42.02 -35.08 -23.15
C PRO A 291 -42.52 -34.44 -21.85
N ALA A 292 -41.82 -33.40 -21.38
CA ALA A 292 -42.06 -32.73 -20.10
C ALA A 292 -43.49 -32.18 -19.96
N GLU A 293 -44.09 -31.70 -21.06
CA GLU A 293 -45.46 -31.19 -21.09
C GLU A 293 -46.45 -32.21 -21.66
N GLY A 294 -47.52 -32.49 -20.91
CA GLY A 294 -48.70 -33.20 -21.42
C GLY A 294 -48.66 -34.73 -21.35
N ASN A 295 -47.63 -35.35 -20.77
CA ASN A 295 -47.62 -36.80 -20.54
C ASN A 295 -48.50 -37.19 -19.34
N GLY A 296 -49.36 -38.19 -19.50
CA GLY A 296 -50.20 -38.71 -18.42
C GLY A 296 -49.42 -39.30 -17.23
N LEU A 297 -48.19 -39.76 -17.46
CA LEU A 297 -47.30 -40.28 -16.42
C LEU A 297 -46.79 -39.16 -15.50
N THR A 298 -46.18 -38.10 -16.04
CA THR A 298 -45.66 -36.97 -15.26
C THR A 298 -46.78 -36.22 -14.54
N ASN A 299 -47.90 -36.01 -15.23
CA ASN A 299 -49.10 -35.39 -14.66
C ASN A 299 -49.68 -36.16 -13.46
N ARG A 300 -49.52 -37.49 -13.40
CA ARG A 300 -49.99 -38.29 -12.25
C ARG A 300 -49.22 -37.97 -10.98
N TYR A 301 -47.92 -37.68 -11.07
CA TYR A 301 -47.07 -37.39 -9.93
C TYR A 301 -47.01 -35.89 -9.58
N ARG A 302 -47.31 -35.03 -10.56
CA ARG A 302 -47.52 -33.59 -10.37
C ARG A 302 -48.89 -33.27 -9.75
N ASN A 303 -49.92 -34.06 -10.06
CA ASN A 303 -51.30 -33.82 -9.63
C ASN A 303 -51.79 -34.93 -8.69
N ASN A 304 -51.03 -35.23 -7.64
CA ASN A 304 -51.45 -36.13 -6.58
C ASN A 304 -51.49 -35.43 -5.21
N VAL A 305 -51.99 -36.14 -4.19
CA VAL A 305 -52.13 -35.58 -2.84
C VAL A 305 -50.79 -35.12 -2.26
N THR A 306 -49.72 -35.88 -2.49
CA THR A 306 -48.36 -35.51 -2.05
C THR A 306 -47.89 -34.22 -2.70
N ALA A 307 -48.06 -34.07 -4.01
CA ALA A 307 -47.71 -32.86 -4.76
C ALA A 307 -48.50 -31.64 -4.26
N SER A 308 -49.81 -31.79 -3.99
CA SER A 308 -50.61 -30.69 -3.41
C SER A 308 -50.12 -30.26 -2.02
N ILE A 309 -49.66 -31.20 -1.19
CA ILE A 309 -49.08 -30.89 0.12
C ILE A 309 -47.76 -30.12 -0.04
N LEU A 310 -46.89 -30.54 -0.96
CA LEU A 310 -45.63 -29.84 -1.25
C LEU A 310 -45.87 -28.43 -1.79
N GLN A 311 -46.80 -28.27 -2.75
CA GLN A 311 -47.16 -26.96 -3.31
C GLN A 311 -47.75 -26.02 -2.24
N ASN A 312 -48.60 -26.52 -1.34
CA ASN A 312 -49.15 -25.71 -0.25
C ASN A 312 -48.06 -25.27 0.74
N PHE A 313 -47.08 -26.12 1.00
CA PHE A 313 -45.92 -25.77 1.81
C PHE A 313 -45.11 -24.66 1.12
N GLN A 314 -44.79 -24.83 -0.18
CA GLN A 314 -44.06 -23.83 -0.98
C GLN A 314 -44.76 -22.46 -1.02
N VAL A 315 -46.10 -22.41 -0.98
CA VAL A 315 -46.83 -21.13 -0.87
C VAL A 315 -46.55 -20.42 0.46
N SER A 316 -46.33 -21.18 1.54
CA SER A 316 -46.04 -20.64 2.87
C SER A 316 -44.56 -20.33 3.09
N PHE A 317 -43.70 -21.05 2.37
CA PHE A 317 -42.24 -20.96 2.41
C PHE A 317 -41.67 -20.83 0.98
N PRO A 318 -41.88 -19.68 0.31
CA PRO A 318 -41.52 -19.47 -1.10
C PRO A 318 -40.02 -19.60 -1.39
N GLU A 319 -39.17 -19.47 -0.38
CA GLU A 319 -37.74 -19.71 -0.42
C GLU A 319 -37.37 -21.17 -0.72
N HIS A 320 -38.30 -22.11 -0.49
CA HIS A 320 -38.14 -23.51 -0.84
C HIS A 320 -38.80 -23.83 -2.18
N THR A 321 -38.00 -24.25 -3.15
CA THR A 321 -38.40 -24.57 -4.53
C THR A 321 -38.06 -26.01 -4.87
N ASP A 322 -38.55 -26.52 -6.00
CA ASP A 322 -38.18 -27.85 -6.53
C ASP A 322 -38.32 -28.98 -5.51
N MET A 323 -39.38 -28.90 -4.71
CA MET A 323 -39.63 -29.84 -3.64
C MET A 323 -40.04 -31.18 -4.21
N LEU A 324 -39.48 -32.26 -3.66
CA LEU A 324 -39.87 -33.61 -4.03
C LEU A 324 -39.73 -34.57 -2.86
N VAL A 325 -40.46 -35.67 -2.95
CA VAL A 325 -40.45 -36.72 -1.94
C VAL A 325 -40.27 -38.07 -2.62
N THR A 326 -39.36 -38.86 -2.09
CA THR A 326 -39.09 -40.24 -2.53
C THR A 326 -39.52 -41.23 -1.44
N ASN A 327 -39.71 -42.50 -1.83
CA ASN A 327 -39.87 -43.59 -0.88
C ASN A 327 -38.51 -44.23 -0.51
N GLN A 328 -38.54 -45.28 0.32
CA GLN A 328 -37.33 -45.97 0.77
C GLN A 328 -36.51 -46.61 -0.36
N TYR A 329 -37.12 -46.82 -1.52
CA TYR A 329 -36.48 -47.36 -2.72
C TYR A 329 -36.00 -46.26 -3.68
N GLY A 330 -36.07 -44.98 -3.28
CA GLY A 330 -35.65 -43.83 -4.09
C GLY A 330 -36.57 -43.50 -5.27
N ALA A 331 -37.74 -44.14 -5.35
CA ALA A 331 -38.75 -43.82 -6.35
C ALA A 331 -39.55 -42.58 -5.94
N LEU A 332 -39.84 -41.73 -6.91
CA LEU A 332 -40.59 -40.49 -6.73
C LEU A 332 -42.05 -40.75 -6.31
N VAL A 333 -42.48 -40.05 -5.27
CA VAL A 333 -43.85 -40.13 -4.70
C VAL A 333 -44.66 -38.88 -5.07
N GLY A 334 -44.04 -37.71 -5.02
CA GLY A 334 -44.66 -36.43 -5.41
C GLY A 334 -43.63 -35.33 -5.54
N MET A 335 -44.00 -34.28 -6.26
CA MET A 335 -43.15 -33.11 -6.54
C MET A 335 -43.98 -31.82 -6.53
N SER A 336 -43.39 -30.68 -6.17
CA SER A 336 -44.02 -29.38 -6.34
C SER A 336 -43.95 -28.88 -7.79
N ASP A 337 -42.76 -29.01 -8.38
CA ASP A 337 -42.38 -28.46 -9.69
C ASP A 337 -42.04 -29.58 -10.69
N GLN A 338 -41.08 -29.40 -11.60
CA GLN A 338 -40.65 -30.44 -12.54
C GLN A 338 -39.58 -31.33 -11.90
N SER A 339 -39.47 -32.56 -12.39
CA SER A 339 -38.49 -33.52 -11.90
C SER A 339 -37.90 -34.27 -13.11
N PRO A 340 -36.57 -34.25 -13.29
CA PRO A 340 -35.93 -34.87 -14.45
C PRO A 340 -35.88 -36.39 -14.36
N LEU A 341 -36.02 -36.97 -13.16
CA LEU A 341 -35.84 -38.38 -12.88
C LEU A 341 -37.00 -38.93 -12.05
N PHE A 342 -37.34 -40.20 -12.25
CA PHE A 342 -38.24 -40.93 -11.37
C PHE A 342 -37.48 -41.70 -10.27
N ASP A 343 -36.25 -42.11 -10.57
CA ASP A 343 -35.37 -42.86 -9.67
C ASP A 343 -34.17 -42.03 -9.24
N TYR A 344 -34.06 -41.80 -7.94
CA TYR A 344 -33.06 -40.94 -7.33
C TYR A 344 -31.98 -41.69 -6.52
N ARG A 345 -31.99 -43.03 -6.52
CA ARG A 345 -31.06 -43.83 -5.70
C ARG A 345 -29.57 -43.57 -5.98
N ASN A 346 -29.25 -43.10 -7.18
CA ASN A 346 -27.88 -42.82 -7.59
C ASN A 346 -27.44 -41.38 -7.31
N GLU A 347 -28.37 -40.51 -6.90
CA GLU A 347 -28.04 -39.13 -6.57
C GLU A 347 -27.29 -39.03 -5.24
N ALA A 348 -26.26 -38.19 -5.21
CA ALA A 348 -25.42 -37.99 -4.03
C ALA A 348 -26.24 -37.54 -2.81
N TRP A 349 -27.18 -36.62 -3.02
CA TRP A 349 -28.06 -36.12 -1.97
C TRP A 349 -28.98 -37.21 -1.40
N TRP A 350 -29.44 -38.14 -2.25
CA TRP A 350 -30.34 -39.21 -1.82
C TRP A 350 -29.58 -40.27 -1.03
N GLN A 351 -28.40 -40.68 -1.51
CA GLN A 351 -27.55 -41.65 -0.82
C GLN A 351 -27.11 -41.13 0.55
N ALA A 352 -26.74 -39.85 0.62
CA ALA A 352 -26.40 -39.19 1.87
C ALA A 352 -27.61 -39.15 2.82
N ALA A 353 -28.79 -38.77 2.32
CA ALA A 353 -29.99 -38.70 3.15
C ALA A 353 -30.55 -40.07 3.55
N TYR A 354 -30.37 -41.10 2.73
CA TYR A 354 -30.74 -42.48 3.02
C TYR A 354 -29.84 -43.06 4.12
N ASN A 355 -28.52 -42.88 4.01
CA ASN A 355 -27.51 -43.34 4.96
C ASN A 355 -27.80 -44.75 5.52
N LYS A 356 -27.94 -45.75 4.65
CA LYS A 356 -28.27 -47.14 5.03
C LYS A 356 -29.54 -47.27 5.89
N ALA A 357 -30.54 -46.47 5.59
CA ALA A 357 -31.80 -46.33 6.33
C ALA A 357 -31.68 -45.77 7.77
N GLU A 358 -30.50 -45.30 8.19
CA GLU A 358 -30.36 -44.55 9.45
C GLU A 358 -30.90 -43.12 9.28
N GLY A 359 -30.81 -42.58 8.06
CA GLY A 359 -31.17 -41.22 7.72
C GLY A 359 -30.13 -40.19 8.16
N ALA A 360 -29.87 -39.21 7.31
CA ALA A 360 -29.03 -38.06 7.66
C ALA A 360 -29.52 -36.82 6.90
N ILE A 361 -29.24 -35.64 7.44
CA ILE A 361 -29.50 -34.39 6.71
C ILE A 361 -28.36 -34.19 5.73
N TYR A 362 -28.69 -33.81 4.50
CA TYR A 362 -27.73 -33.45 3.48
C TYR A 362 -27.98 -32.01 3.01
N ILE A 363 -26.91 -31.23 2.91
CA ILE A 363 -26.90 -29.91 2.31
C ILE A 363 -25.85 -29.97 1.19
N GLY A 364 -26.28 -29.74 -0.05
CA GLY A 364 -25.42 -29.84 -1.22
C GLY A 364 -24.86 -28.50 -1.68
N LEU A 365 -23.95 -28.54 -2.65
CA LEU A 365 -23.45 -27.34 -3.32
C LEU A 365 -24.59 -26.65 -4.10
N PRO A 366 -24.51 -25.32 -4.32
CA PRO A 366 -25.50 -24.63 -5.15
C PRO A 366 -25.58 -25.26 -6.53
N GLU A 367 -26.79 -25.45 -7.03
CA GLU A 367 -27.06 -26.00 -8.35
C GLU A 367 -28.07 -25.10 -9.07
N GLN A 368 -27.93 -25.02 -10.39
CA GLN A 368 -28.86 -24.29 -11.23
C GLN A 368 -30.00 -25.22 -11.63
N ASN A 369 -31.23 -24.75 -11.45
CA ASN A 369 -32.39 -25.41 -12.03
C ASN A 369 -32.42 -25.14 -13.55
N PRO A 370 -32.37 -26.19 -14.40
CA PRO A 370 -32.33 -26.03 -15.86
C PRO A 370 -33.62 -25.47 -16.47
N ASP A 371 -34.75 -25.58 -15.77
CA ASP A 371 -36.06 -25.13 -16.26
C ASP A 371 -36.35 -23.67 -15.88
N THR A 372 -35.95 -23.25 -14.68
CA THR A 372 -36.20 -21.89 -14.16
C THR A 372 -34.99 -20.96 -14.26
N GLY A 373 -33.79 -21.51 -14.47
CA GLY A 373 -32.52 -20.79 -14.44
C GLY A 373 -32.09 -20.34 -13.04
N THR A 374 -32.90 -20.61 -12.01
CA THR A 374 -32.62 -20.17 -10.63
C THR A 374 -31.56 -21.05 -9.97
N VAL A 375 -30.62 -20.43 -9.26
CA VAL A 375 -29.61 -21.14 -8.47
C VAL A 375 -30.10 -21.29 -7.03
N GLY A 376 -29.95 -22.50 -6.49
CA GLY A 376 -30.33 -22.79 -5.10
C GLY A 376 -29.55 -23.95 -4.51
N ILE A 377 -29.69 -24.12 -3.20
CA ILE A 377 -28.98 -25.11 -2.40
C ILE A 377 -29.93 -26.28 -2.13
N PRO A 378 -29.63 -27.51 -2.58
CA PRO A 378 -30.45 -28.66 -2.27
C PRO A 378 -30.26 -29.07 -0.81
N ILE A 379 -31.37 -29.16 -0.09
CA ILE A 379 -31.45 -29.68 1.27
C ILE A 379 -32.30 -30.94 1.23
N ALA A 380 -31.74 -32.05 1.70
CA ALA A 380 -32.44 -33.33 1.79
C ALA A 380 -32.54 -33.78 3.26
N VAL A 381 -33.76 -34.15 3.66
CA VAL A 381 -34.12 -34.52 5.02
C VAL A 381 -34.79 -35.90 5.01
N PRO A 382 -34.39 -36.82 5.90
CA PRO A 382 -35.01 -38.14 5.99
C PRO A 382 -36.42 -38.04 6.56
N VAL A 383 -37.34 -38.81 6.00
CA VAL A 383 -38.73 -38.92 6.46
C VAL A 383 -38.90 -40.28 7.13
N TYR A 384 -39.45 -40.30 8.35
CA TYR A 384 -39.66 -41.51 9.12
C TYR A 384 -41.15 -41.82 9.31
N SER A 385 -41.50 -43.10 9.28
CA SER A 385 -42.81 -43.61 9.68
C SER A 385 -42.65 -44.35 11.02
N GLY A 386 -42.87 -43.65 12.12
CA GLY A 386 -42.52 -44.15 13.45
C GLY A 386 -41.01 -44.14 13.66
N VAL A 387 -40.39 -45.33 13.69
CA VAL A 387 -38.93 -45.50 13.84
C VAL A 387 -38.27 -45.99 12.55
N GLU A 388 -39.05 -46.33 11.53
CA GLU A 388 -38.54 -46.86 10.27
C GLU A 388 -38.39 -45.74 9.26
N PHE A 389 -37.28 -45.77 8.51
CA PHE A 389 -37.06 -44.89 7.38
C PHE A 389 -38.14 -45.11 6.31
N ALA A 390 -38.85 -44.06 5.93
CA ALA A 390 -39.90 -44.11 4.92
C ALA A 390 -39.42 -43.58 3.57
N GLY A 391 -38.52 -42.59 3.56
CA GLY A 391 -38.05 -41.95 2.33
C GLY A 391 -37.29 -40.65 2.57
N VAL A 392 -37.12 -39.85 1.53
CA VAL A 392 -36.39 -38.57 1.60
C VAL A 392 -37.25 -37.45 1.05
N LEU A 393 -37.34 -36.35 1.80
CA LEU A 393 -37.84 -35.06 1.36
C LEU A 393 -36.65 -34.21 0.89
N ARG A 394 -36.69 -33.71 -0.34
CA ARG A 394 -35.73 -32.74 -0.87
C ARG A 394 -36.44 -31.43 -1.15
N ALA A 395 -35.78 -30.32 -0.85
CA ALA A 395 -36.18 -28.98 -1.25
C ALA A 395 -34.93 -28.18 -1.66
N THR A 396 -35.08 -27.25 -2.59
CA THR A 396 -34.01 -26.35 -3.02
C THR A 396 -34.23 -24.98 -2.39
N LEU A 397 -33.32 -24.56 -1.50
CA LEU A 397 -33.34 -23.23 -0.89
C LEU A 397 -32.82 -22.20 -1.90
N GLN A 398 -33.61 -21.19 -2.23
CA GLN A 398 -33.19 -20.13 -3.14
C GLN A 398 -32.01 -19.33 -2.59
N LEU A 399 -30.97 -19.17 -3.42
CA LEU A 399 -29.74 -18.50 -3.05
C LEU A 399 -29.89 -16.98 -2.86
N SER A 400 -30.96 -16.40 -3.40
CA SER A 400 -31.31 -14.98 -3.23
C SER A 400 -31.38 -14.56 -1.76
N GLN A 401 -31.81 -15.46 -0.87
CA GLN A 401 -31.87 -15.25 0.58
C GLN A 401 -30.48 -15.06 1.21
N LEU A 402 -29.52 -15.89 0.79
CA LEU A 402 -28.14 -15.78 1.27
C LEU A 402 -27.47 -14.51 0.75
N ARG A 403 -27.78 -14.11 -0.50
CA ARG A 403 -27.26 -12.87 -1.07
C ARG A 403 -27.78 -11.63 -0.33
N GLU A 404 -29.08 -11.58 -0.03
CA GLU A 404 -29.67 -10.47 0.72
C GLU A 404 -29.01 -10.32 2.09
N LEU A 405 -28.75 -11.44 2.77
CA LEU A 405 -28.02 -11.45 4.05
C LEU A 405 -26.61 -10.86 3.96
N LEU A 406 -25.89 -11.13 2.87
CA LEU A 406 -24.56 -10.55 2.62
C LEU A 406 -24.62 -9.06 2.24
N ALA A 407 -25.71 -8.63 1.61
CA ALA A 407 -25.94 -7.24 1.21
C ALA A 407 -26.41 -6.34 2.37
N GLU A 408 -27.21 -6.85 3.31
CA GLU A 408 -27.92 -6.06 4.33
C GLU A 408 -27.05 -5.52 5.48
N THR A 409 -25.77 -5.90 5.56
CA THR A 409 -24.92 -5.53 6.70
C THR A 409 -24.08 -4.28 6.44
N GLY A 410 -24.63 -3.12 6.80
CA GLY A 410 -23.92 -1.96 7.36
C GLY A 410 -23.07 -1.07 6.43
N ASP A 411 -22.87 0.17 6.88
CA ASP A 411 -22.06 1.26 6.31
C ASP A 411 -20.55 0.97 6.37
N PHE A 412 -20.14 -0.26 6.04
CA PHE A 412 -18.76 -0.72 6.07
C PHE A 412 -18.05 -0.39 4.77
N GLY A 413 -18.06 0.88 4.35
CA GLY A 413 -17.35 1.36 3.16
C GLY A 413 -17.80 0.72 1.83
N GLU A 414 -18.14 1.53 0.84
CA GLU A 414 -18.59 1.04 -0.50
C GLU A 414 -17.59 0.11 -1.22
N SER A 415 -16.35 -0.01 -0.74
CA SER A 415 -15.26 -0.79 -1.34
C SER A 415 -15.05 -2.19 -0.76
N ILE A 416 -15.72 -2.56 0.35
CA ILE A 416 -15.58 -3.91 0.91
C ILE A 416 -16.49 -4.87 0.15
N GLN A 417 -15.88 -5.82 -0.54
CA GLN A 417 -16.57 -6.91 -1.23
C GLN A 417 -16.69 -8.13 -0.33
N ARG A 418 -17.80 -8.84 -0.47
CA ARG A 418 -18.19 -9.97 0.38
C ARG A 418 -18.83 -11.03 -0.47
N GLU A 419 -18.25 -12.22 -0.43
CA GLU A 419 -18.72 -13.34 -1.23
C GLU A 419 -18.79 -14.61 -0.39
N MET A 420 -19.69 -15.49 -0.79
CA MET A 420 -19.78 -16.83 -0.22
C MET A 420 -18.98 -17.79 -1.08
N VAL A 421 -18.11 -18.54 -0.43
CA VAL A 421 -17.28 -19.58 -1.03
C VAL A 421 -17.84 -20.94 -0.63
N PHE A 422 -18.17 -21.77 -1.62
CA PHE A 422 -18.65 -23.14 -1.47
C PHE A 422 -17.50 -24.09 -1.84
N GLY A 423 -16.68 -24.46 -0.86
CA GLY A 423 -15.42 -25.18 -1.10
C GLY A 423 -14.40 -24.27 -1.79
N ASN A 424 -14.32 -24.33 -3.11
CA ASN A 424 -13.49 -23.44 -3.94
C ASN A 424 -14.30 -22.68 -4.99
N LEU A 425 -15.62 -22.79 -4.96
CA LEU A 425 -16.52 -22.13 -5.91
C LEU A 425 -17.08 -20.85 -5.31
N VAL A 426 -17.15 -19.81 -6.12
CA VAL A 426 -17.76 -18.53 -5.78
C VAL A 426 -18.87 -18.24 -6.78
N LEU A 427 -19.88 -17.54 -6.29
CA LEU A 427 -20.97 -17.03 -7.12
C LEU A 427 -20.55 -15.71 -7.74
N HIS A 428 -20.43 -15.69 -9.06
CA HIS A 428 -20.22 -14.47 -9.82
C HIS A 428 -21.55 -14.03 -10.45
N ASP A 429 -21.82 -12.72 -10.41
CA ASP A 429 -22.96 -12.09 -11.07
C ASP A 429 -22.50 -11.61 -12.45
N GLU A 430 -22.75 -12.41 -13.48
CA GLU A 430 -22.39 -12.04 -14.85
C GLU A 430 -23.58 -11.31 -15.47
N ASP A 431 -23.47 -9.97 -15.56
CA ASP A 431 -24.50 -9.11 -16.12
C ASP A 431 -24.42 -9.13 -17.66
N GLU A 432 -24.69 -10.29 -18.28
CA GLU A 432 -24.86 -10.38 -19.73
C GLU A 432 -26.29 -9.97 -20.12
N HIS A 433 -26.40 -8.88 -20.88
CA HIS A 433 -27.66 -8.40 -21.48
C HIS A 433 -28.78 -7.95 -20.50
N GLY A 434 -28.44 -7.68 -19.24
CA GLY A 434 -29.39 -7.13 -18.25
C GLY A 434 -30.28 -8.16 -17.58
N ALA A 435 -29.91 -9.44 -17.65
CA ALA A 435 -30.41 -10.50 -16.77
C ALA A 435 -29.23 -11.03 -15.97
N ALA A 436 -29.21 -10.77 -14.66
CA ALA A 436 -28.25 -11.32 -13.73
C ALA A 436 -28.34 -12.86 -13.75
N GLU A 437 -27.41 -13.54 -14.42
CA GLU A 437 -27.26 -14.98 -14.34
C GLU A 437 -26.16 -15.33 -13.33
N LEU A 438 -26.52 -16.17 -12.35
CA LEU A 438 -25.60 -16.62 -11.32
C LEU A 438 -24.83 -17.84 -11.83
N HIS A 439 -23.52 -17.69 -11.97
CA HIS A 439 -22.62 -18.77 -12.38
C HIS A 439 -21.62 -19.09 -11.25
N LEU A 440 -21.38 -20.38 -11.02
CA LEU A 440 -20.35 -20.85 -10.10
C LEU A 440 -19.02 -20.93 -10.83
N GLN A 441 -18.01 -20.21 -10.33
CA GLN A 441 -16.67 -20.22 -10.88
C GLN A 441 -15.64 -20.55 -9.79
N PRO A 442 -14.51 -21.19 -10.13
CA PRO A 442 -13.41 -21.36 -9.20
C PRO A 442 -12.90 -19.98 -8.74
N LEU A 443 -12.72 -19.81 -7.43
CA LEU A 443 -12.11 -18.60 -6.88
C LEU A 443 -10.67 -18.46 -7.38
N ASP A 444 -10.37 -17.35 -8.07
CA ASP A 444 -9.03 -17.02 -8.57
C ASP A 444 -8.18 -16.45 -7.45
N VAL A 445 -7.55 -17.35 -6.68
CA VAL A 445 -6.65 -17.03 -5.55
C VAL A 445 -5.44 -17.97 -5.54
N ASP A 446 -4.40 -17.58 -4.83
CA ASP A 446 -3.18 -18.36 -4.69
C ASP A 446 -3.36 -19.66 -3.89
N SER A 447 -2.32 -20.49 -3.90
CA SER A 447 -2.34 -21.78 -3.22
C SER A 447 -2.45 -21.69 -1.70
N ASP A 448 -1.96 -20.60 -1.08
CA ASP A 448 -1.99 -20.43 0.37
C ASP A 448 -3.41 -20.07 0.85
N THR A 449 -4.11 -19.23 0.08
CA THR A 449 -5.53 -18.91 0.28
C THR A 449 -6.42 -20.14 0.06
N LEU A 450 -6.17 -20.93 -0.99
CA LEU A 450 -6.87 -22.20 -1.21
C LEU A 450 -6.66 -23.20 -0.07
N LEU A 451 -5.44 -23.29 0.48
CA LEU A 451 -5.14 -24.15 1.62
C LEU A 451 -5.84 -23.68 2.89
N ALA A 452 -5.93 -22.37 3.13
CA ALA A 452 -6.66 -21.82 4.28
C ALA A 452 -8.16 -22.14 4.20
N LEU A 453 -8.76 -22.01 3.01
CA LEU A 453 -10.15 -22.41 2.73
C LEU A 453 -10.38 -23.90 3.02
N GLN A 454 -9.52 -24.77 2.49
CA GLN A 454 -9.63 -26.23 2.67
C GLN A 454 -9.50 -26.69 4.12
N ASN A 455 -8.74 -25.95 4.93
CA ASN A 455 -8.56 -26.29 6.34
C ASN A 455 -9.65 -25.68 7.24
N GLY A 456 -10.60 -24.93 6.68
CA GLY A 456 -11.64 -24.24 7.44
C GLY A 456 -11.07 -23.29 8.48
N GLN A 457 -9.94 -22.64 8.18
CA GLN A 457 -9.25 -21.75 9.12
C GLN A 457 -9.53 -20.30 8.77
N SER A 458 -9.85 -19.50 9.79
CA SER A 458 -9.82 -18.05 9.60
C SER A 458 -8.39 -17.59 9.32
N ALA A 459 -8.22 -16.86 8.22
CA ALA A 459 -6.93 -16.36 7.79
C ALA A 459 -7.06 -14.93 7.27
N ASN A 460 -6.06 -14.10 7.60
CA ASN A 460 -5.86 -12.78 7.02
C ASN A 460 -4.71 -12.89 6.02
N LEU A 461 -5.01 -12.70 4.75
CA LEU A 461 -4.10 -12.95 3.64
C LEU A 461 -4.01 -11.71 2.74
N VAL A 462 -2.95 -11.67 1.96
CA VAL A 462 -2.80 -10.70 0.86
C VAL A 462 -2.64 -11.50 -0.40
N ASP A 463 -3.63 -11.42 -1.28
CA ASP A 463 -3.67 -12.20 -2.51
C ASP A 463 -4.17 -11.35 -3.67
N THR A 464 -4.24 -11.95 -4.85
CA THR A 464 -4.74 -11.33 -6.07
C THR A 464 -6.10 -11.94 -6.40
N ILE A 465 -7.17 -11.15 -6.32
CA ILE A 465 -8.51 -11.53 -6.77
C ILE A 465 -8.78 -10.74 -8.05
N GLU A 466 -9.16 -11.44 -9.12
CA GLU A 466 -9.45 -10.84 -10.45
C GLU A 466 -8.28 -9.97 -10.99
N GLY A 467 -7.04 -10.40 -10.73
CA GLY A 467 -5.84 -9.65 -11.14
C GLY A 467 -5.52 -8.42 -10.29
N VAL A 468 -6.27 -8.15 -9.22
CA VAL A 468 -6.07 -7.03 -8.30
C VAL A 468 -5.59 -7.52 -6.93
N ARG A 469 -4.49 -6.94 -6.44
CA ARG A 469 -3.96 -7.25 -5.11
C ARG A 469 -4.88 -6.69 -4.03
N SER A 470 -5.39 -7.58 -3.18
CA SER A 470 -6.43 -7.30 -2.19
C SER A 470 -6.03 -7.83 -0.81
N LEU A 471 -6.50 -7.14 0.22
CA LEU A 471 -6.51 -7.66 1.59
C LEU A 471 -7.72 -8.58 1.72
N ILE A 472 -7.51 -9.78 2.26
CA ILE A 472 -8.53 -10.84 2.31
C ILE A 472 -8.65 -11.36 3.73
N ASN A 473 -9.89 -11.55 4.17
CA ASN A 473 -10.23 -12.36 5.33
C ASN A 473 -11.10 -13.54 4.93
N LEU A 474 -10.80 -14.68 5.51
CA LEU A 474 -11.60 -15.89 5.40
C LEU A 474 -12.28 -16.20 6.73
N SER A 475 -13.58 -16.49 6.68
CA SER A 475 -14.37 -16.87 7.85
C SER A 475 -15.22 -18.10 7.56
N PRO A 476 -14.88 -19.28 8.11
CA PRO A 476 -15.63 -20.51 7.85
C PRO A 476 -17.04 -20.44 8.43
N VAL A 477 -18.00 -21.03 7.72
CA VAL A 477 -19.38 -21.19 8.19
C VAL A 477 -19.41 -22.35 9.18
N SER A 478 -19.57 -22.05 10.46
CA SER A 478 -19.64 -23.05 11.53
C SER A 478 -20.85 -22.80 12.43
N THR A 479 -21.49 -23.86 12.94
CA THR A 479 -22.72 -23.70 13.73
C THR A 479 -22.47 -23.34 15.19
N PHE A 480 -23.21 -22.35 15.68
CA PHE A 480 -23.46 -22.15 17.11
C PHE A 480 -24.64 -23.04 17.54
N GLY A 481 -24.48 -24.37 17.49
CA GLY A 481 -25.57 -25.28 17.84
C GLY A 481 -25.40 -26.74 17.45
N HIS A 482 -24.34 -27.08 16.72
CA HIS A 482 -24.02 -28.43 16.23
C HIS A 482 -25.16 -29.02 15.39
N ILE A 483 -25.44 -28.40 14.24
CA ILE A 483 -26.16 -29.09 13.17
C ILE A 483 -25.10 -29.84 12.36
N PRO A 484 -24.96 -31.17 12.53
CA PRO A 484 -23.80 -31.89 11.99
C PRO A 484 -23.67 -31.77 10.47
N ALA A 485 -24.78 -31.56 9.77
CA ALA A 485 -24.82 -31.38 8.32
C ALA A 485 -24.28 -30.02 7.85
N VAL A 486 -24.25 -29.00 8.72
CA VAL A 486 -23.66 -27.69 8.42
C VAL A 486 -22.18 -27.66 8.83
N ASP A 487 -21.82 -28.32 9.94
CA ASP A 487 -20.43 -28.35 10.44
C ASP A 487 -19.44 -29.08 9.51
N VAL A 488 -19.95 -29.91 8.61
CA VAL A 488 -19.16 -30.62 7.59
C VAL A 488 -19.09 -29.88 6.25
N LEU A 489 -19.71 -28.70 6.15
CA LEU A 489 -19.65 -27.89 4.93
C LEU A 489 -18.34 -27.13 4.90
N ASP A 490 -17.58 -27.29 3.82
CA ASP A 490 -16.37 -26.51 3.54
C ASP A 490 -16.73 -25.10 3.02
N TRP A 491 -17.73 -24.46 3.63
CA TRP A 491 -18.25 -23.17 3.21
C TRP A 491 -17.60 -22.06 4.02
N SER A 492 -17.31 -20.94 3.37
CA SER A 492 -16.66 -19.80 4.00
C SER A 492 -17.19 -18.49 3.44
N ILE A 493 -17.13 -17.43 4.24
CA ILE A 493 -17.28 -16.06 3.76
C ILE A 493 -15.88 -15.51 3.47
N ILE A 494 -15.69 -15.02 2.25
CA ILE A 494 -14.52 -14.24 1.87
C ILE A 494 -14.88 -12.77 1.88
N ILE A 495 -14.11 -11.99 2.62
CA ILE A 495 -14.21 -10.53 2.63
C ILE A 495 -12.92 -10.00 2.04
N TYR A 496 -13.03 -9.15 1.04
CA TYR A 496 -11.86 -8.58 0.40
C TYR A 496 -12.02 -7.12 0.02
N GLN A 497 -10.89 -6.42 -0.01
CA GLN A 497 -10.82 -5.03 -0.44
C GLN A 497 -9.50 -4.80 -1.19
N PRO A 498 -9.50 -4.12 -2.35
CA PRO A 498 -8.28 -3.76 -3.05
C PRO A 498 -7.29 -3.02 -2.14
N GLU A 499 -6.02 -3.44 -2.12
CA GLU A 499 -5.00 -2.84 -1.23
C GLU A 499 -4.86 -1.33 -1.49
N GLN A 500 -5.02 -0.89 -2.74
CA GLN A 500 -4.94 0.53 -3.11
C GLN A 500 -6.05 1.36 -2.47
N GLU A 501 -7.26 0.81 -2.38
CA GLU A 501 -8.40 1.51 -1.77
C GLU A 501 -8.30 1.48 -0.24
N ALA A 502 -7.94 0.32 0.33
CA ALA A 502 -7.67 0.16 1.75
C ALA A 502 -6.56 1.13 2.24
N LEU A 503 -5.53 1.33 1.42
CA LEU A 503 -4.41 2.21 1.73
C LEU A 503 -4.57 3.65 1.22
N ALA A 504 -5.65 4.00 0.52
CA ALA A 504 -5.88 5.37 0.05
C ALA A 504 -5.92 6.38 1.22
N VAL A 505 -6.45 5.95 2.37
CA VAL A 505 -6.42 6.73 3.62
C VAL A 505 -4.97 6.94 4.12
N VAL A 506 -4.11 5.92 3.98
CA VAL A 506 -2.67 6.02 4.29
C VAL A 506 -2.00 6.99 3.32
N GLU A 507 -2.30 6.92 2.02
CA GLU A 507 -1.71 7.81 1.03
C GLU A 507 -2.07 9.28 1.30
N ALA A 508 -3.34 9.58 1.60
CA ALA A 508 -3.76 10.93 1.97
C ALA A 508 -3.04 11.43 3.25
N GLN A 509 -2.94 10.57 4.27
CA GLN A 509 -2.20 10.89 5.50
C GLN A 509 -0.69 11.07 5.26
N GLN A 510 -0.11 10.30 4.33
CA GLN A 510 1.28 10.39 3.94
C GLN A 510 1.57 11.74 3.28
N GLN A 511 0.66 12.26 2.44
CA GLN A 511 0.80 13.58 1.84
C GLN A 511 0.88 14.68 2.90
N VAL A 512 -0.03 14.67 3.88
CA VAL A 512 0.00 15.63 5.00
C VAL A 512 1.29 15.49 5.82
N SER A 513 1.75 14.26 6.07
CA SER A 513 2.97 13.99 6.83
C SER A 513 4.23 14.52 6.12
N ILE A 514 4.29 14.42 4.79
CA ILE A 514 5.37 14.97 3.97
C ILE A 514 5.37 16.50 4.02
N LEU A 515 4.21 17.15 3.94
CA LEU A 515 4.12 18.62 4.09
C LEU A 515 4.66 19.09 5.44
N LEU A 516 4.27 18.41 6.52
CA LEU A 516 4.75 18.71 7.87
C LEU A 516 6.25 18.45 8.00
N ALA A 517 6.77 17.38 7.39
CA ALA A 517 8.20 17.09 7.35
C ALA A 517 8.99 18.20 6.64
N LEU A 518 8.52 18.65 5.48
CA LEU A 518 9.14 19.75 4.74
C LEU A 518 9.12 21.06 5.53
N ALA A 519 7.99 21.39 6.17
CA ALA A 519 7.87 22.55 7.03
C ALA A 519 8.84 22.49 8.22
N ALA A 520 8.96 21.33 8.87
CA ALA A 520 9.88 21.10 9.98
C ALA A 520 11.35 21.24 9.54
N ILE A 521 11.73 20.69 8.38
CA ILE A 521 13.08 20.84 7.82
C ILE A 521 13.38 22.30 7.49
N ALA A 522 12.43 23.02 6.91
CA ALA A 522 12.59 24.44 6.57
C ALA A 522 12.79 25.30 7.83
N ILE A 523 11.93 25.13 8.84
CA ILE A 523 12.02 25.85 10.12
C ILE A 523 13.31 25.50 10.85
N GLY A 524 13.63 24.21 10.97
CA GLY A 524 14.85 23.74 11.62
C GLY A 524 16.12 24.25 10.94
N SER A 525 16.13 24.31 9.61
CA SER A 525 17.25 24.86 8.83
C SER A 525 17.40 26.37 9.01
N ALA A 526 16.29 27.11 9.04
CA ALA A 526 16.30 28.55 9.31
C ALA A 526 16.84 28.86 10.72
N LEU A 527 16.39 28.11 11.72
CA LEU A 527 16.90 28.22 13.09
C LEU A 527 18.38 27.84 13.18
N ALA A 528 18.80 26.75 12.54
CA ALA A 528 20.20 26.33 12.49
C ALA A 528 21.10 27.42 11.87
N ALA A 529 20.65 28.04 10.77
CA ALA A 529 21.37 29.14 10.14
C ALA A 529 21.47 30.36 11.06
N TYR A 530 20.36 30.73 11.72
CA TYR A 530 20.29 31.84 12.67
C TYR A 530 21.27 31.63 13.85
N PHE A 531 21.21 30.49 14.52
CA PHE A 531 22.09 30.17 15.65
C PHE A 531 23.55 30.03 15.24
N ALA A 532 23.84 29.41 14.09
CA ALA A 532 25.21 29.30 13.59
C ALA A 532 25.83 30.69 13.37
N GLN A 533 25.04 31.66 12.89
CA GLN A 533 25.50 33.04 12.70
C GLN A 533 25.68 33.79 14.02
N LEU A 534 24.76 33.58 14.98
CA LEU A 534 24.83 34.18 16.30
C LEU A 534 26.11 33.74 17.07
N LEU A 535 26.43 32.44 17.03
CA LEU A 535 27.56 31.87 17.76
C LEU A 535 28.91 32.16 17.11
N THR A 536 29.00 32.08 15.78
CA THR A 536 30.30 32.19 15.09
C THR A 536 30.71 33.62 14.76
N GLY A 537 29.78 34.57 14.76
CA GLY A 537 30.05 35.98 14.50
C GLY A 537 31.11 36.59 15.45
N PRO A 538 30.91 36.54 16.77
CA PRO A 538 31.86 37.11 17.74
C PRO A 538 33.21 36.39 17.71
N ILE A 539 33.23 35.07 17.53
CA ILE A 539 34.47 34.27 17.43
C ILE A 539 35.31 34.70 16.21
N ASN A 540 34.66 34.92 15.07
CA ASN A 540 35.37 35.39 13.87
C ASN A 540 35.94 36.79 14.08
N ARG A 541 35.19 37.73 14.67
CA ARG A 541 35.70 39.08 14.98
C ARG A 541 36.90 39.05 15.93
N LEU A 542 36.87 38.19 16.94
CA LEU A 542 38.00 37.97 17.85
C LEU A 542 39.21 37.40 17.12
N THR A 543 38.99 36.44 16.21
CA THR A 543 40.04 35.85 15.37
C THR A 543 40.67 36.91 14.46
N ASP A 544 39.86 37.72 13.78
CA ASP A 544 40.33 38.80 12.90
C ASP A 544 41.18 39.81 13.70
N THR A 545 40.77 40.12 14.93
CA THR A 545 41.51 41.01 15.83
C THR A 545 42.85 40.39 16.24
N ALA A 546 42.87 39.09 16.56
CA ALA A 546 44.09 38.37 16.91
C ALA A 546 45.10 38.33 15.75
N VAL A 547 44.62 38.17 14.51
CA VAL A 547 45.46 38.23 13.31
C VAL A 547 46.12 39.62 13.18
N LEU A 548 45.37 40.71 13.35
CA LEU A 548 45.92 42.08 13.29
C LEU A 548 46.95 42.35 14.39
N ILE A 549 46.68 41.89 15.61
CA ILE A 549 47.60 42.00 16.74
C ILE A 549 48.89 41.21 16.46
N SER A 550 48.79 40.02 15.89
CA SER A 550 49.96 39.21 15.49
C SER A 550 50.81 39.87 14.40
N ALA A 551 50.20 40.73 13.57
CA ALA A 551 50.89 41.54 12.57
C ALA A 551 51.58 42.79 13.15
N GLY A 552 51.44 43.06 14.46
CA GLY A 552 52.09 44.14 15.18
C GLY A 552 51.19 45.31 15.58
N ASP A 553 49.91 45.31 15.22
CA ASP A 553 48.95 46.35 15.63
C ASP A 553 48.36 46.04 17.01
N LEU A 554 49.15 46.29 18.06
CA LEU A 554 48.78 46.03 19.46
C LEU A 554 47.72 47.00 20.03
N ASN A 555 47.25 47.97 19.25
CA ASN A 555 46.22 48.92 19.70
C ASN A 555 44.79 48.43 19.43
N ARG A 556 44.64 47.30 18.74
CA ARG A 556 43.32 46.70 18.48
C ARG A 556 42.75 46.03 19.74
N GLN A 557 41.43 46.07 19.86
CA GLN A 557 40.66 45.38 20.91
C GLN A 557 39.52 44.60 20.26
N ALA A 558 39.28 43.38 20.74
CA ALA A 558 38.15 42.57 20.31
C ALA A 558 36.87 43.09 20.99
N PRO A 559 35.76 43.27 20.26
CA PRO A 559 34.51 43.74 20.86
C PRO A 559 33.93 42.67 21.80
N VAL A 560 33.51 43.08 23.01
CA VAL A 560 32.80 42.21 23.96
C VAL A 560 31.30 42.38 23.73
N GLU A 561 30.69 41.47 22.97
CA GLU A 561 29.30 41.59 22.48
C GLU A 561 28.30 40.72 23.24
N THR A 562 28.79 39.65 23.88
CA THR A 562 27.99 38.67 24.62
C THR A 562 28.41 38.64 26.09
N GLN A 563 27.53 38.16 26.96
CA GLN A 563 27.81 37.97 28.40
C GLN A 563 28.09 36.49 28.76
N ASP A 564 28.35 35.66 27.75
CA ASP A 564 28.61 34.23 27.86
C ASP A 564 30.12 33.92 27.81
N GLU A 565 30.48 32.65 27.64
CA GLU A 565 31.87 32.19 27.54
C GLU A 565 32.65 32.88 26.43
N ILE A 566 31.98 33.27 25.34
CA ILE A 566 32.61 33.99 24.22
C ILE A 566 32.94 35.42 24.64
N GLY A 567 32.07 36.06 25.42
CA GLY A 567 32.31 37.38 26.00
C GLY A 567 33.48 37.39 26.99
N ILE A 568 33.52 36.38 27.87
CA ILE A 568 34.62 36.19 28.84
C ILE A 568 35.95 35.98 28.08
N LEU A 569 35.94 35.19 27.01
CA LEU A 569 37.13 34.99 26.17
C LEU A 569 37.61 36.30 25.53
N ALA A 570 36.70 37.12 24.99
CA ALA A 570 37.03 38.42 24.43
C ALA A 570 37.63 39.37 25.46
N GLN A 571 37.06 39.41 26.67
CA GLN A 571 37.58 40.24 27.75
C GLN A 571 38.97 39.77 28.20
N THR A 572 39.15 38.47 28.40
CA THR A 572 40.44 37.87 28.79
C THR A 572 41.50 38.12 27.72
N PHE A 573 41.14 37.98 26.44
CA PHE A 573 42.01 38.28 25.31
C PHE A 573 42.48 39.74 25.32
N ASN A 574 41.56 40.70 25.51
CA ASN A 574 41.91 42.12 25.61
C ASN A 574 42.80 42.46 26.81
N THR A 575 42.62 41.77 27.95
CA THR A 575 43.49 41.94 29.11
C THR A 575 44.92 41.48 28.80
N MET A 576 45.09 40.31 28.16
CA MET A 576 46.41 39.79 27.79
C MET A 576 47.12 40.71 26.79
N THR A 577 46.42 41.21 25.77
CA THR A 577 47.02 42.10 24.76
C THR A 577 47.39 43.46 25.36
N GLY A 578 46.59 43.98 26.30
CA GLY A 578 46.91 45.18 27.08
C GLY A 578 48.18 45.01 27.94
N GLN A 579 48.35 43.86 28.57
CA GLN A 579 49.57 43.53 29.33
C GLN A 579 50.79 43.43 28.42
N LEU A 580 50.66 42.77 27.26
CA LEU A 580 51.73 42.64 26.27
C LEU A 580 52.18 44.01 25.74
N ARG A 581 51.23 44.89 25.41
CA ARG A 581 51.53 46.28 24.99
C ARG A 581 52.30 47.05 26.06
N THR A 582 51.91 46.89 27.32
CA THR A 582 52.59 47.54 28.45
C THR A 582 54.01 47.00 28.64
N PHE A 583 54.20 45.69 28.48
CA PHE A 583 55.51 45.03 28.56
C PHE A 583 56.47 45.47 27.44
N ILE A 584 55.99 45.54 26.20
CA ILE A 584 56.81 46.03 25.08
C ILE A 584 57.18 47.50 25.27
N GLY A 585 56.23 48.34 25.69
CA GLY A 585 56.50 49.76 25.96
C GLY A 585 57.47 50.00 27.12
N SER A 586 57.55 49.10 28.11
CA SER A 586 58.54 49.20 29.18
C SER A 586 59.94 48.78 28.72
N LEU A 587 60.04 47.82 27.79
CA LEU A 587 61.31 47.43 27.17
C LEU A 587 61.88 48.55 26.28
N GLU A 588 61.04 49.22 25.48
CA GLU A 588 61.46 50.37 24.67
C GLU A 588 62.02 51.52 25.53
N LYS A 589 61.36 51.82 26.66
CA LYS A 589 61.84 52.81 27.62
C LYS A 589 63.17 52.42 28.27
N SER A 590 63.34 51.14 28.63
CA SER A 590 64.59 50.64 29.24
C SER A 590 65.76 50.58 28.24
N CYS A 591 65.52 50.21 26.99
CA CYS A 591 66.57 50.18 25.96
C CYS A 591 66.93 51.58 25.46
N GLY A 592 65.95 52.48 25.30
CA GLY A 592 66.17 53.88 24.90
C GLY A 592 66.84 54.75 25.97
N GLY A 593 66.93 54.28 27.23
CA GLY A 593 67.58 54.98 28.34
C GLY A 593 69.09 54.76 28.45
N SER A 594 69.72 53.99 27.56
CA SER A 594 71.15 53.66 27.62
C SER A 594 71.98 54.40 26.57
N HIS A 595 72.02 55.74 26.66
CA HIS A 595 73.19 56.50 26.24
C HIS A 595 73.53 57.60 27.26
N PRO A 596 74.21 57.25 28.36
CA PRO A 596 74.94 58.22 29.18
C PRO A 596 76.43 58.19 28.84
N GLY A 597 76.97 59.36 28.51
CA GLY A 597 78.41 59.66 28.49
C GLY A 597 78.87 60.28 27.17
N VAL A 598 79.60 61.39 27.14
CA VAL A 598 80.38 62.06 28.19
C VAL A 598 80.54 63.52 27.76
N GLY A 599 80.38 64.46 28.71
CA GLY A 599 80.87 65.82 28.53
C GLY A 599 82.38 65.88 28.75
N TYR A 600 83.09 66.55 27.85
CA TYR A 600 84.03 67.64 28.12
C TYR A 600 84.12 68.54 26.89
#